data_AF-A0A942Y476-F1
#
_entry.id   AF-A0A942Y476-F1
#
_cell.length_a   1.000
_cell.length_b   1.000
_cell.length_c   1.000
_cell.angle_alpha   90.00
_cell.angle_beta   90.00
_cell.angle_gamma   90.00
#
_symmetry.space_group_name_H-M   'P 1'
#
loop_
_entity.id
_entity.type
_entity.pdbx_description
1 polymer ?
#
loop_
_entity_poly.entity_id
_entity_poly.type
_entity_poly.pdbx_seq_one_letter_code
_entity_poly.pdbx_strand_id
1 'polypeptide(L)'
;MKLSEFIQNIIRDFLIIFASIIIIITILRQIYYPNMAFDLKSIYIIIAFSFLSALTGFILYSPNEISEKKMRIKIAIHFFSLEILLITLGRIFGIVNSASDIIIFAMQIAVVYIIVRLLSWKSDIKEAKKINEKLMAFKKDANE
;
A
#
# COMPACT_ATOMS: atom_id res chain seq x y z
N MET A 1 -17.19 -2.44 7.06
CA MET A 1 -16.78 -2.26 5.65
C MET A 1 -17.36 -3.42 4.84
N LYS A 2 -17.97 -3.14 3.69
CA LYS A 2 -18.47 -4.21 2.80
C LYS A 2 -17.30 -4.93 2.13
N LEU A 3 -17.48 -6.20 1.76
CA LEU A 3 -16.45 -6.97 1.04
C LEU A 3 -16.08 -6.31 -0.30
N SER A 4 -17.06 -5.71 -0.99
CA SER A 4 -16.82 -4.98 -2.24
C SER A 4 -15.91 -3.76 -2.05
N GLU A 5 -16.12 -2.97 -0.99
CA GLU A 5 -15.28 -1.82 -0.62
C GLU A 5 -13.86 -2.29 -0.26
N PHE A 6 -13.75 -3.41 0.45
CA PHE A 6 -12.45 -4.01 0.76
C PHE A 6 -11.67 -4.42 -0.48
N ILE A 7 -12.32 -5.11 -1.43
CA ILE A 7 -11.69 -5.53 -2.70
C ILE A 7 -11.29 -4.31 -3.53
N GLN A 8 -12.13 -3.28 -3.59
CA GLN A 8 -11.80 -2.02 -4.26
C GLN A 8 -10.56 -1.35 -3.65
N ASN A 9 -10.44 -1.36 -2.32
CA ASN A 9 -9.26 -0.85 -1.64
C ASN A 9 -7.99 -1.65 -1.99
N ILE A 10 -8.06 -3.00 -2.03
CA ILE A 10 -6.92 -3.83 -2.47
C ILE A 10 -6.50 -3.48 -3.90
N ILE A 11 -7.44 -3.40 -4.84
CA ILE A 11 -7.15 -3.11 -6.25
C ILE A 11 -6.52 -1.72 -6.38
N ARG A 12 -7.06 -0.73 -5.68
CA ARG A 12 -6.51 0.63 -5.66
C ARG A 12 -5.09 0.64 -5.12
N ASP A 13 -4.86 -0.01 -3.98
CA ASP A 13 -3.54 -0.05 -3.33
C ASP A 13 -2.52 -0.78 -4.22
N PHE A 14 -2.92 -1.88 -4.88
CA PHE A 14 -2.11 -2.56 -5.89
C PHE A 14 -1.66 -1.62 -7.01
N LEU A 15 -2.60 -0.89 -7.62
CA LEU A 15 -2.30 0.03 -8.72
C LEU A 15 -1.39 1.18 -8.27
N ILE A 16 -1.60 1.73 -7.07
CA ILE A 16 -0.77 2.79 -6.50
C ILE A 16 0.65 2.28 -6.24
N ILE A 17 0.79 1.11 -5.60
CA ILE A 17 2.10 0.49 -5.32
C ILE A 17 2.84 0.22 -6.64
N PHE A 18 2.17 -0.42 -7.59
CA PHE A 18 2.73 -0.74 -8.90
C PHE A 18 3.20 0.52 -9.63
N ALA A 19 2.34 1.53 -9.76
CA ALA A 19 2.67 2.79 -10.43
C ALA A 19 3.83 3.51 -9.73
N SER A 20 3.83 3.56 -8.40
CA SER A 20 4.89 4.20 -7.61
C SER A 20 6.24 3.53 -7.85
N ILE A 21 6.29 2.19 -7.82
CA ILE A 21 7.52 1.44 -8.07
C ILE A 21 8.01 1.67 -9.50
N ILE A 22 7.13 1.60 -10.50
CA ILE A 22 7.51 1.83 -11.90
C ILE A 22 8.06 3.24 -12.10
N ILE A 23 7.43 4.27 -11.54
CA ILE A 23 7.90 5.66 -11.63
C ILE A 23 9.29 5.79 -10.98
N ILE A 24 9.46 5.28 -9.76
CA ILE A 24 10.73 5.36 -9.03
C ILE A 24 11.84 4.66 -9.81
N ILE A 25 11.62 3.41 -10.28
CA ILE A 25 12.64 2.67 -11.02
C ILE A 25 12.95 3.35 -12.35
N THR A 26 11.94 3.92 -13.03
CA THR A 26 12.16 4.66 -14.28
C THR A 26 13.08 5.87 -14.06
N ILE A 27 12.82 6.67 -13.02
CA ILE A 27 13.66 7.82 -12.66
C ILE A 27 15.07 7.38 -12.27
N LEU A 28 15.19 6.38 -11.40
CA LEU A 28 16.49 5.86 -10.96
C LEU A 28 17.30 5.33 -12.14
N ARG A 29 16.67 4.58 -13.04
CA ARG A 29 17.33 4.05 -14.23
C ARG A 29 17.79 5.16 -15.16
N GLN A 30 16.99 6.21 -15.35
CA GLN A 30 17.39 7.36 -16.15
C GLN A 30 18.65 8.06 -15.59
N ILE A 31 18.82 8.07 -14.27
CA ILE A 31 19.99 8.69 -13.60
C ILE A 31 21.21 7.76 -13.62
N TYR A 32 21.05 6.50 -13.25
CA TYR A 32 22.18 5.58 -13.00
C TYR A 32 22.52 4.68 -14.18
N TYR A 33 21.53 4.30 -15.00
CA TYR A 33 21.70 3.34 -16.11
C TYR A 33 20.85 3.72 -17.34
N PRO A 34 21.07 4.92 -17.94
CA PRO A 34 20.18 5.50 -18.94
C PRO A 34 20.02 4.64 -20.22
N ASN A 35 21.03 3.84 -20.55
CA ASN A 35 21.05 3.02 -21.77
C ASN A 35 20.54 1.59 -21.55
N MET A 36 20.19 1.22 -20.31
CA MET A 36 19.71 -0.13 -20.04
C MET A 36 18.20 -0.18 -20.32
N ALA A 37 17.74 -1.16 -21.11
CA ALA A 37 16.31 -1.40 -21.36
C ALA A 37 15.65 -2.16 -20.19
N PHE A 38 14.38 -1.86 -19.91
CA PHE A 38 13.60 -2.59 -18.91
C PHE A 38 13.37 -4.02 -19.38
N ASP A 39 13.79 -5.00 -18.56
CA ASP A 39 13.51 -6.40 -18.84
C ASP A 39 12.05 -6.74 -18.48
N LEU A 40 11.41 -7.55 -19.33
CA LEU A 40 10.03 -8.01 -19.12
C LEU A 40 9.91 -8.79 -17.81
N LYS A 41 10.95 -9.57 -17.45
CA LYS A 41 10.97 -10.31 -16.17
C LYS A 41 10.87 -9.36 -14.98
N SER A 42 11.57 -8.23 -15.02
CA SER A 42 11.50 -7.22 -13.95
C SER A 42 10.09 -6.65 -13.80
N ILE A 43 9.40 -6.40 -14.92
CA ILE A 43 8.01 -5.92 -14.89
C ILE A 43 7.09 -6.96 -14.23
N TYR A 44 7.19 -8.24 -14.61
CA TYR A 44 6.40 -9.30 -13.99
C TYR A 44 6.66 -9.45 -12.49
N ILE A 45 7.93 -9.33 -12.06
CA ILE A 45 8.30 -9.33 -10.64
C ILE A 45 7.64 -8.16 -9.92
N ILE A 46 7.69 -6.95 -10.49
CA ILE A 46 7.06 -5.75 -9.91
C ILE A 46 5.55 -5.92 -9.79
N ILE A 47 4.88 -6.47 -10.82
CA ILE A 47 3.44 -6.78 -10.78
C ILE A 47 3.15 -7.74 -9.62
N ALA A 48 3.88 -8.86 -9.54
CA ALA A 48 3.68 -9.87 -8.51
C ALA A 48 3.92 -9.31 -7.10
N PHE A 49 5.00 -8.55 -6.91
CA PHE A 49 5.33 -7.93 -5.62
C PHE A 49 4.28 -6.92 -5.21
N SER A 50 3.81 -6.08 -6.14
CA SER A 50 2.77 -5.09 -5.87
C SER A 50 1.46 -5.77 -5.48
N PHE A 51 1.09 -6.86 -6.17
CA PHE A 51 -0.12 -7.61 -5.88
C PHE A 51 -0.06 -8.30 -4.51
N LEU A 52 1.04 -9.00 -4.23
CA LEU A 52 1.26 -9.65 -2.93
C LEU A 52 1.30 -8.64 -1.79
N SER A 53 1.90 -7.47 -2.02
CA SER A 53 1.88 -6.35 -1.07
C SER A 53 0.46 -5.91 -0.75
N ALA A 54 -0.33 -5.63 -1.78
CA ALA A 54 -1.72 -5.19 -1.59
C ALA A 54 -2.58 -6.27 -0.89
N LEU A 55 -2.30 -7.55 -1.17
CA LEU A 55 -3.01 -8.67 -0.55
C LEU A 55 -2.77 -8.75 0.97
N THR A 56 -1.58 -8.35 1.46
CA THR A 56 -1.33 -8.27 2.91
C THR A 56 -2.29 -7.31 3.62
N GLY A 57 -2.90 -6.36 2.88
CA GLY A 57 -3.95 -5.46 3.37
C GLY A 57 -5.14 -6.17 4.03
N PHE A 58 -5.35 -7.46 3.77
CA PHE A 58 -6.30 -8.30 4.50
C PHE A 58 -6.07 -8.33 6.02
N ILE A 59 -4.82 -8.20 6.47
CA ILE A 59 -4.50 -8.10 7.91
C ILE A 59 -5.21 -6.89 8.53
N LEU A 60 -5.37 -5.80 7.78
CA LEU A 60 -6.05 -4.60 8.26
C LEU A 60 -7.57 -4.73 8.25
N TYR A 61 -8.14 -5.66 7.49
CA TYR A 61 -9.58 -5.88 7.40
C TYR A 61 -10.17 -6.15 8.79
N SER A 62 -11.16 -5.35 9.18
CA SER A 62 -11.94 -5.56 10.39
C SER A 62 -13.42 -5.38 10.06
N PRO A 63 -14.25 -6.43 10.17
CA PRO A 63 -15.68 -6.30 9.94
C PRO A 63 -16.38 -5.50 11.04
N ASN A 64 -15.83 -5.54 12.26
CA ASN A 64 -16.41 -4.92 13.46
C ASN A 64 -15.62 -3.66 13.86
N GLU A 65 -16.30 -2.77 14.59
CA GLU A 65 -15.67 -1.61 15.23
C GLU A 65 -14.57 -2.07 16.19
N ILE A 66 -13.37 -1.57 15.95
CA ILE A 66 -12.19 -1.86 16.75
C ILE A 66 -11.70 -0.58 17.40
N SER A 67 -11.30 -0.67 18.67
CA SER A 67 -10.71 0.47 19.36
C SER A 67 -9.41 0.91 18.68
N GLU A 68 -9.08 2.20 18.80
CA GLU A 68 -7.89 2.77 18.17
C GLU A 68 -6.59 2.04 18.56
N LYS A 69 -6.49 1.59 19.82
CA LYS A 69 -5.34 0.81 20.32
C LYS A 69 -5.16 -0.49 19.52
N LYS A 70 -6.25 -1.22 19.25
CA LYS A 70 -6.23 -2.46 18.46
C LYS A 70 -5.90 -2.17 17.01
N MET A 71 -6.40 -1.08 16.44
CA MET A 71 -6.09 -0.67 15.08
C MET A 71 -4.59 -0.36 14.90
N ARG A 72 -3.96 0.34 15.86
CA ARG A 72 -2.51 0.60 15.83
C ARG A 72 -1.69 -0.69 15.84
N ILE A 73 -2.08 -1.69 16.63
CA ILE A 73 -1.42 -3.01 16.66
C ILE A 73 -1.55 -3.70 15.29
N LYS A 74 -2.74 -3.70 14.68
CA LYS A 74 -2.94 -4.30 13.34
C LYS A 74 -2.09 -3.61 12.27
N ILE A 75 -1.92 -2.28 12.35
CA ILE A 75 -1.04 -1.52 11.45
C ILE A 75 0.42 -1.95 11.62
N ALA A 76 0.89 -2.13 12.85
CA ALA A 76 2.24 -2.60 13.11
C ALA A 76 2.44 -4.04 12.57
N ILE A 77 1.51 -4.96 12.86
CA ILE A 77 1.57 -6.33 12.33
C ILE A 77 1.58 -6.32 10.81
N HIS A 78 0.68 -5.56 10.18
CA HIS A 78 0.62 -5.43 8.73
C HIS A 78 1.94 -4.93 8.14
N PHE A 79 2.54 -3.89 8.74
CA PHE A 79 3.84 -3.36 8.31
C PHE A 79 4.95 -4.41 8.38
N PHE A 80 5.10 -5.10 9.52
CA PHE A 80 6.12 -6.15 9.67
C PHE A 80 5.85 -7.36 8.77
N SER A 81 4.60 -7.76 8.57
CA SER A 81 4.25 -8.84 7.64
C SER A 81 4.62 -8.48 6.20
N LEU A 82 4.36 -7.23 5.78
CA LEU A 82 4.73 -6.73 4.46
C LEU A 82 6.25 -6.73 4.26
N GLU A 83 7.00 -6.19 5.23
CA GLU A 83 8.47 -6.17 5.21
C GLU A 83 9.05 -7.59 5.08
N ILE A 84 8.66 -8.50 5.97
CA ILE A 84 9.15 -9.88 5.98
C ILE A 84 8.83 -10.57 4.66
N LEU A 85 7.61 -10.40 4.15
CA LEU A 85 7.19 -11.00 2.88
C LEU A 85 8.05 -10.49 1.72
N LEU A 86 8.20 -9.18 1.56
CA LEU A 86 8.92 -8.59 0.44
C LEU A 86 10.42 -8.85 0.51
N ILE A 87 11.03 -8.79 1.69
CA ILE A 87 12.45 -9.14 1.87
C ILE A 87 12.68 -10.61 1.53
N THR A 88 11.80 -11.51 1.97
CA THR A 88 11.90 -12.95 1.66
C THR A 88 11.82 -13.19 0.16
N LEU A 89 10.85 -12.57 -0.52
CA LEU A 89 10.74 -12.65 -1.97
C LEU A 89 11.97 -12.04 -2.66
N GLY A 90 12.44 -10.88 -2.21
CA GLY A 90 13.64 -10.24 -2.72
C GLY A 90 14.86 -11.16 -2.62
N ARG A 91 14.98 -11.93 -1.54
CA ARG A 91 16.06 -12.92 -1.38
C ARG A 91 15.94 -14.08 -2.36
N ILE A 92 14.73 -14.63 -2.52
CA ILE A 92 14.44 -15.75 -3.45
C ILE A 92 14.74 -15.35 -4.91
N PHE A 93 14.38 -14.13 -5.29
CA PHE A 93 14.61 -13.60 -6.64
C PHE A 93 16.03 -13.04 -6.85
N GLY A 94 16.91 -13.10 -5.83
CA GLY A 94 18.29 -12.63 -5.91
C GLY A 94 18.44 -11.11 -5.95
N ILE A 95 17.41 -10.36 -5.55
CA ILE A 95 17.39 -8.89 -5.49
C ILE A 95 18.20 -8.39 -4.28
N VAL A 96 18.13 -9.10 -3.15
CA VAL A 96 18.90 -8.74 -1.93
C VAL A 96 19.86 -9.86 -1.55
N ASN A 97 21.17 -9.58 -1.63
CA ASN A 97 22.22 -10.59 -1.46
C ASN A 97 23.06 -10.38 -0.19
N SER A 98 23.11 -9.15 0.33
CA SER A 98 23.86 -8.77 1.51
C SER A 98 22.97 -8.17 2.61
N ALA A 99 23.52 -8.06 3.83
CA ALA A 99 22.83 -7.39 4.93
C ALA A 99 22.54 -5.91 4.63
N SER A 100 23.45 -5.23 3.92
CA SER A 100 23.23 -3.84 3.47
C SER A 100 22.07 -3.75 2.47
N ASP A 101 21.96 -4.69 1.53
CA ASP A 101 20.84 -4.70 0.57
C ASP A 101 19.50 -4.87 1.28
N ILE A 102 19.44 -5.73 2.30
CA ILE A 102 18.23 -5.93 3.10
C ILE A 102 17.82 -4.64 3.80
N ILE A 103 18.77 -3.92 4.43
CA ILE A 103 18.48 -2.67 5.12
C ILE A 103 17.99 -1.59 4.16
N ILE A 104 18.66 -1.44 3.01
CA ILE A 104 18.28 -0.46 1.98
C ILE A 104 16.89 -0.80 1.43
N PHE A 105 16.63 -2.07 1.14
CA PHE A 105 15.37 -2.52 0.59
C PHE A 105 14.21 -2.36 1.59
N ALA A 106 14.43 -2.69 2.86
CA ALA A 106 13.47 -2.44 3.94
C ALA A 106 13.15 -0.93 4.05
N MET A 107 14.16 -0.07 3.96
CA MET A 107 13.92 1.38 3.98
C MET A 107 13.06 1.84 2.79
N GLN A 108 13.27 1.29 1.59
CA GLN A 108 12.44 1.57 0.42
C GLN A 108 10.99 1.11 0.60
N ILE A 109 10.79 -0.10 1.12
CA ILE A 109 9.46 -0.66 1.42
C ILE A 109 8.74 0.24 2.42
N ALA A 110 9.42 0.66 3.50
CA ALA A 110 8.86 1.56 4.50
C ALA A 110 8.43 2.92 3.91
N VAL A 111 9.21 3.50 3.00
CA VAL A 111 8.84 4.77 2.34
C VAL A 111 7.59 4.59 1.47
N VAL A 112 7.54 3.55 0.64
CA VAL A 112 6.36 3.26 -0.20
C VAL A 112 5.13 3.00 0.67
N TYR A 113 5.31 2.26 1.77
CA TYR A 113 4.24 1.98 2.73
C TYR A 113 3.64 3.26 3.31
N ILE A 114 4.48 4.19 3.76
CA ILE A 114 4.04 5.48 4.30
C ILE A 114 3.24 6.25 3.25
N ILE A 115 3.71 6.32 2.00
CA ILE A 115 3.01 7.01 0.91
C ILE A 115 1.63 6.41 0.68
N VAL A 116 1.54 5.09 0.50
CA VAL A 116 0.27 4.39 0.28
C VAL A 116 -0.67 4.62 1.46
N ARG A 117 -0.16 4.54 2.69
CA ARG A 117 -0.96 4.75 3.91
C ARG A 117 -1.50 6.16 4.01
N LEU A 118 -0.70 7.18 3.69
CA LEU A 118 -1.13 8.57 3.69
C LEU A 118 -2.20 8.85 2.61
N LEU A 119 -2.04 8.25 1.43
CA LEU A 119 -3.03 8.37 0.35
C LEU A 119 -4.37 7.73 0.73
N SER A 120 -4.34 6.52 1.30
CA SER A 120 -5.55 5.84 1.76
C SER A 120 -6.23 6.61 2.90
N TRP A 121 -5.47 7.15 3.86
CA TRP A 121 -6.04 7.95 4.94
C TRP A 121 -6.72 9.23 4.44
N LYS A 122 -6.14 9.92 3.45
CA LYS A 122 -6.80 11.09 2.81
C LYS A 122 -8.13 10.71 2.15
N SER A 123 -8.21 9.53 1.54
CA SER A 123 -9.45 9.02 0.97
C SER A 123 -10.51 8.82 2.05
N ASP A 124 -10.13 8.19 3.17
CA ASP A 124 -11.04 7.91 4.28
C ASP A 124 -11.59 9.21 4.91
N ILE A 125 -10.74 10.23 5.09
CA ILE A 125 -11.16 11.55 5.60
C ILE A 125 -12.19 12.20 4.67
N LYS A 126 -11.95 12.14 3.35
CA LYS A 126 -12.86 12.72 2.36
C LYS A 126 -14.23 12.04 2.38
N GLU A 127 -14.25 10.73 2.55
CA GLU A 127 -15.49 9.95 2.65
C GLU A 127 -16.26 10.25 3.93
N ALA A 128 -15.56 10.31 5.07
CA ALA A 128 -16.16 10.70 6.35
C ALA A 128 -16.79 12.10 6.29
N LYS A 129 -16.12 13.06 5.63
CA LYS A 129 -16.66 14.41 5.44
C LYS A 129 -17.96 14.41 4.64
N LYS A 130 -18.02 13.64 3.54
CA LYS A 130 -19.20 13.51 2.69
C LYS A 130 -20.39 12.90 3.44
N ILE A 131 -20.14 11.92 4.32
CA ILE A 131 -21.19 11.33 5.16
C ILE A 131 -21.73 12.37 6.15
N ASN A 132 -20.85 13.12 6.82
CA ASN A 132 -21.26 14.17 7.75
C ASN A 132 -22.06 15.28 7.05
N GLU A 133 -21.64 15.73 5.87
CA GLU A 133 -22.37 16.72 5.07
C GLU A 133 -23.78 16.23 4.73
N LYS A 134 -23.93 14.96 4.30
CA LYS A 134 -25.24 14.36 4.04
C LYS A 134 -26.11 14.26 5.30
N LEU A 135 -25.53 13.84 6.43
CA LEU A 135 -26.26 13.75 7.70
C LEU A 135 -26.76 15.12 8.17
N MET A 136 -25.95 16.18 8.00
CA MET A 136 -26.37 17.54 8.30
C MET A 136 -27.52 18.01 7.42
N ALA A 137 -27.48 17.72 6.11
CA ALA A 137 -28.57 18.03 5.19
C ALA A 137 -29.87 17.32 5.58
N PHE A 138 -29.82 16.01 5.84
CA PHE A 138 -30.98 15.24 6.31
C PHE A 138 -31.58 15.75 7.62
N LYS A 139 -30.74 16.15 8.60
CA LYS A 139 -31.23 16.72 9.86
C LYS A 139 -31.86 18.09 9.70
N LYS A 140 -31.44 18.85 8.69
CA LYS A 140 -32.00 20.17 8.39
C LYS A 140 -33.37 20.01 7.72
N ASP A 141 -33.49 19.12 6.75
CA ASP A 141 -34.74 18.83 6.04
C ASP A 141 -35.80 18.16 6.94
N ALA A 142 -35.40 17.44 7.99
CA ALA A 142 -36.33 16.81 8.94
C ALA A 142 -36.86 17.75 10.04
N ASN A 143 -36.31 18.96 10.16
CA ASN A 143 -36.69 19.97 11.15
C ASN A 143 -37.45 21.17 10.53
N GLU A 144 -37.76 21.11 9.23
CA GLU A 144 -38.66 22.02 8.50
C GLU A 144 -40.01 21.34 8.22
#